data_AF-A0A0G1AYU5-F1
#
_entry.id   AF-A0A0G1AYU5-F1
#
_cell.length_a   1.000
_cell.length_b   1.000
_cell.length_c   1.000
_cell.angle_alpha   90.00
_cell.angle_beta   90.00
_cell.angle_gamma   90.00
#
_symmetry.space_group_name_H-M   'P 1'
#
loop_
_entity.id
_entity.type
_entity.pdbx_description
1 polymer ?
#
loop_
_entity_poly.entity_id
_entity_poly.type
_entity_poly.pdbx_seq_one_letter_code
_entity_poly.pdbx_strand_id
1 'polypeptide(L)'
;MQVNSLMTDADATYSNAYRYTLFNPGISATQISFEGGNFNYFYEATLKTSAGTGYARLINATSGAAISGGEITTAATTYTRVRSGDISSGMPTAQSTLSSGQTMDTQIRNSATNTTSVANSQQIQRLLQTHGLSFR
;
A
#
# COMPACT_ATOMS: atom_id res chain seq x y z
N MET A 1 -3.81 7.37 -1.52
CA MET A 1 -3.40 6.81 -2.82
C MET A 1 -4.16 5.51 -3.02
N GLN A 2 -5.06 5.42 -4.01
CA GLN A 2 -6.06 4.35 -4.10
C GLN A 2 -6.06 3.69 -5.49
N VAL A 3 -5.90 2.37 -5.58
CA VAL A 3 -6.38 1.60 -6.74
C VAL A 3 -7.90 1.55 -6.63
N ASN A 4 -8.61 2.09 -7.62
CA ASN A 4 -10.08 2.06 -7.67
C ASN A 4 -10.58 1.38 -8.96
N SER A 5 -9.94 0.26 -9.30
CA SER A 5 -10.26 -0.53 -10.48
C SER A 5 -10.04 -2.00 -10.16
N LEU A 6 -10.92 -2.85 -10.67
CA LEU A 6 -10.81 -4.29 -10.51
C LEU A 6 -9.50 -4.80 -11.13
N MET A 7 -8.70 -5.49 -10.33
CA MET A 7 -7.54 -6.25 -10.76
C MET A 7 -7.77 -7.74 -10.44
N THR A 8 -7.43 -8.63 -11.36
CA THR A 8 -7.55 -10.08 -11.16
C THR A 8 -6.28 -10.80 -11.57
N ASP A 9 -5.92 -11.83 -10.83
CA ASP A 9 -4.80 -12.70 -11.12
C ASP A 9 -5.15 -14.15 -10.79
N ALA A 10 -4.71 -15.09 -11.62
CA ALA A 10 -5.15 -16.48 -11.59
C ALA A 10 -4.02 -17.49 -11.38
N ASP A 11 -2.81 -17.06 -11.03
CA ASP A 11 -1.67 -17.94 -10.85
C ASP A 11 -0.88 -17.65 -9.57
N ALA A 12 0.22 -18.38 -9.37
CA ALA A 12 1.04 -18.29 -8.17
C ALA A 12 2.13 -17.20 -8.24
N THR A 13 2.14 -16.40 -9.30
CA THR A 13 3.13 -15.37 -9.60
C THR A 13 2.52 -14.00 -9.36
N TYR A 14 3.34 -13.06 -8.88
CA TYR A 14 2.85 -11.70 -8.67
C TYR A 14 2.66 -10.95 -9.99
N SER A 15 1.43 -10.51 -10.22
CA SER A 15 1.07 -9.58 -11.29
C SER A 15 1.00 -8.15 -10.75
N ASN A 16 1.49 -7.16 -11.51
CA ASN A 16 1.42 -5.73 -11.18
C ASN A 16 0.06 -5.13 -11.55
N ALA A 17 -0.47 -4.24 -10.71
CA ALA A 17 -1.66 -3.47 -11.07
C ALA A 17 -1.37 -2.43 -12.15
N TYR A 18 -0.10 -2.03 -12.32
CA TYR A 18 0.35 -0.94 -13.18
C TYR A 18 -0.37 0.36 -12.84
N ARG A 19 -0.75 0.53 -11.57
CA ARG A 19 -1.40 1.72 -11.02
C ARG A 19 -0.42 2.46 -10.12
N TYR A 20 0.67 2.82 -10.78
CA TYR A 20 1.74 3.62 -10.23
C TYR A 20 1.22 4.85 -9.56
N THR A 21 1.60 5.04 -8.31
CA THR A 21 1.40 6.35 -7.71
C THR A 21 2.53 6.78 -6.79
N LEU A 22 2.78 8.08 -6.85
CA LEU A 22 3.99 8.69 -6.37
C LEU A 22 3.93 8.84 -4.86
N PHE A 23 4.91 8.27 -4.18
CA PHE A 23 5.13 8.41 -2.76
C PHE A 23 6.39 9.22 -2.52
N ASN A 24 6.21 10.37 -1.87
CA ASN A 24 7.33 11.17 -1.40
C ASN A 24 6.92 11.88 -0.10
N PRO A 25 7.35 11.36 1.07
CA PRO A 25 6.98 11.94 2.34
C PRO A 25 7.81 13.20 2.69
N GLY A 26 8.75 13.64 1.83
CA GLY A 26 9.68 14.75 2.10
C GLY A 26 9.45 16.05 1.33
N ILE A 27 8.47 16.13 0.42
CA ILE A 27 8.13 17.40 -0.23
C ILE A 27 7.27 18.26 0.72
N SER A 28 7.98 19.07 1.50
CA SER A 28 7.64 20.35 2.14
C SER A 28 6.23 20.58 2.73
N ALA A 29 6.19 20.50 4.06
CA ALA A 29 5.80 21.51 5.08
C ALA A 29 4.53 22.37 4.93
N THR A 30 4.12 22.81 3.73
CA THR A 30 2.95 23.71 3.57
C THR A 30 1.68 22.99 3.08
N GLN A 31 1.80 21.72 2.64
CA GLN A 31 0.65 20.86 2.29
C GLN A 31 0.51 19.63 3.20
N ILE A 32 1.45 19.44 4.12
CA ILE A 32 1.30 18.50 5.23
C ILE A 32 0.68 19.33 6.35
N SER A 33 -0.59 19.10 6.69
CA SER A 33 -1.22 19.72 7.88
C SER A 33 -0.57 19.28 9.22
N PHE A 34 0.59 18.62 9.16
CA PHE A 34 1.31 17.95 10.25
C PHE A 34 2.82 17.93 9.94
N GLU A 35 3.46 19.10 9.98
CA GLU A 35 4.92 19.19 9.96
C GLU A 35 5.49 18.53 11.24
N GLY A 36 6.49 17.65 11.10
CA GLY A 36 7.18 17.03 12.25
C GLY A 36 6.49 15.81 12.90
N GLY A 37 5.43 15.25 12.30
CA GLY A 37 4.77 14.05 12.82
C GLY A 37 5.54 12.76 12.53
N ASN A 38 5.70 11.89 13.54
CA ASN A 38 6.01 10.48 13.27
C ASN A 38 4.73 9.79 12.76
N PHE A 39 4.81 9.16 11.58
CA PHE A 39 3.68 8.51 10.94
C PHE A 39 3.88 7.01 10.88
N ASN A 40 2.80 6.29 11.20
CA ASN A 40 2.72 4.86 10.95
C ASN A 40 2.07 4.64 9.60
N TYR A 41 2.69 3.82 8.77
CA TYR A 41 2.18 3.46 7.46
C TYR A 41 1.57 2.05 7.51
N PHE A 42 0.46 1.86 6.81
CA PHE A 42 -0.21 0.58 6.65
C PHE A 42 -0.62 0.42 5.18
N TYR A 43 -0.63 -0.82 4.70
CA TYR A 43 -1.23 -1.19 3.43
C TYR A 43 -2.61 -1.79 3.66
N GLU A 44 -3.59 -1.43 2.84
CA GLU A 44 -4.94 -1.97 2.89
C GLU A 44 -5.42 -2.32 1.50
N ALA A 45 -6.13 -3.44 1.36
CA ALA A 45 -6.86 -3.76 0.13
C ALA A 45 -8.22 -4.39 0.43
N THR A 46 -9.16 -4.20 -0.50
CA THR A 46 -10.42 -4.93 -0.54
C THR A 46 -10.31 -6.04 -1.59
N LEU A 47 -10.19 -7.27 -1.12
CA LEU A 47 -9.84 -8.42 -1.95
C LEU A 47 -10.68 -9.66 -1.64
N LYS A 48 -10.77 -10.55 -2.63
CA LYS A 48 -11.38 -11.89 -2.54
C LYS A 48 -10.55 -12.90 -3.33
N THR A 49 -10.81 -14.19 -3.12
CA THR A 49 -10.29 -15.29 -3.93
C THR A 49 -11.41 -16.23 -4.36
N SER A 50 -11.31 -16.89 -5.53
CA SER A 50 -12.30 -17.91 -5.93
C SER A 50 -12.22 -19.17 -5.07
N ALA A 51 -11.02 -19.50 -4.57
CA ALA A 51 -10.73 -20.56 -3.60
C ALA A 51 -9.30 -20.39 -3.05
N GLY A 52 -8.90 -21.18 -2.05
CA GLY A 52 -7.54 -21.13 -1.48
C GLY A 52 -7.20 -19.79 -0.84
N THR A 53 -5.98 -19.31 -1.04
CA THR A 53 -5.50 -18.04 -0.48
C THR A 53 -5.15 -17.05 -1.58
N GLY A 54 -5.77 -15.87 -1.55
CA GLY A 54 -5.39 -14.73 -2.37
C GLY A 54 -4.45 -13.80 -1.60
N TYR A 55 -3.51 -13.18 -2.32
CA TYR A 55 -2.47 -12.32 -1.76
C TYR A 55 -2.51 -10.96 -2.44
N ALA A 56 -2.24 -9.91 -1.67
CA ALA A 56 -1.93 -8.58 -2.19
C ALA A 56 -0.75 -8.00 -1.40
N ARG A 57 0.11 -7.24 -2.07
CA ARG A 57 1.24 -6.55 -1.43
C ARG A 57 1.51 -5.20 -2.06
N LEU A 58 2.10 -4.31 -1.27
CA LEU A 58 2.65 -3.05 -1.73
C LEU A 58 4.09 -3.24 -2.21
N ILE A 59 4.44 -2.66 -3.36
CA ILE A 59 5.80 -2.63 -3.88
C ILE A 59 6.27 -1.21 -4.14
N ASN A 60 7.58 -0.96 -4.03
CA ASN A 60 8.23 0.19 -4.63
C ASN A 60 8.63 -0.20 -6.05
N ALA A 61 7.80 0.19 -7.03
CA ALA A 61 8.00 -0.06 -8.45
C ALA A 61 9.25 0.64 -9.02
N THR A 62 9.73 1.73 -8.40
CA THR A 62 11.02 2.34 -8.79
C THR A 62 12.19 1.41 -8.50
N SER A 63 12.16 0.71 -7.37
CA SER A 63 13.21 -0.26 -6.97
C SER A 63 12.93 -1.71 -7.39
N GLY A 64 11.70 -2.03 -7.80
CA GLY A 64 11.23 -3.39 -8.02
C GLY A 64 11.06 -4.24 -6.74
N ALA A 65 11.21 -3.66 -5.55
CA ALA A 65 11.20 -4.37 -4.28
C ALA A 65 9.83 -4.31 -3.58
N ALA A 66 9.46 -5.41 -2.91
CA ALA A 66 8.29 -5.45 -2.03
C ALA A 66 8.55 -4.69 -0.72
N ILE A 67 7.52 -4.01 -0.22
CA ILE A 67 7.58 -3.38 1.09
C ILE A 67 7.42 -4.45 2.17
N SER A 68 8.42 -4.56 3.04
CA SER A 68 8.44 -5.56 4.11
C SER A 68 7.24 -5.39 5.04
N GLY A 69 6.61 -6.51 5.42
CA GLY A 69 5.42 -6.52 6.28
C GLY A 69 4.12 -6.04 5.61
N GLY A 70 4.15 -5.65 4.34
CA GLY A 70 3.00 -5.13 3.59
C GLY A 70 2.18 -6.16 2.83
N GLU A 71 2.53 -7.45 2.90
CA GLU A 71 1.73 -8.52 2.29
C GLU A 71 0.52 -8.85 3.17
N ILE A 72 -0.65 -8.90 2.55
CA ILE A 72 -1.93 -9.25 3.17
C ILE A 72 -2.57 -10.40 2.41
N THR A 73 -3.35 -11.20 3.12
CA THR A 73 -3.99 -12.40 2.56
C THR A 73 -5.47 -12.47 2.87
N THR A 74 -6.23 -13.15 2.01
CA THR A 74 -7.59 -13.57 2.33
C THR A 74 -7.87 -14.97 1.81
N ALA A 75 -8.75 -15.70 2.51
CA ALA A 75 -9.40 -16.91 2.00
C ALA A 75 -10.88 -16.66 1.66
N ALA A 76 -11.36 -15.41 1.79
CA ALA A 76 -12.75 -15.08 1.58
C ALA A 76 -13.12 -15.14 0.08
N THR A 77 -14.26 -15.76 -0.20
CA THR A 77 -14.86 -15.80 -1.54
C THR A 77 -15.70 -14.58 -1.87
N THR A 78 -15.95 -13.74 -0.87
CA THR A 78 -16.56 -12.42 -0.97
C THR A 78 -15.52 -11.34 -0.69
N TYR A 79 -15.76 -10.11 -1.15
CA TYR A 79 -14.84 -9.00 -0.92
C TYR A 79 -14.70 -8.69 0.56
N THR A 80 -13.47 -8.71 1.05
CA THR A 80 -13.11 -8.39 2.43
C THR A 80 -12.03 -7.32 2.43
N ARG A 81 -12.15 -6.37 3.36
CA ARG A 81 -11.10 -5.37 3.59
C ARG A 81 -10.07 -5.93 4.56
N VAL A 82 -8.82 -5.99 4.13
CA VAL A 82 -7.70 -6.49 4.92
C VAL A 82 -6.62 -5.43 4.99
N ARG A 83 -6.04 -5.25 6.17
CA ARG A 83 -4.98 -4.28 6.44
C ARG A 83 -3.74 -5.00 6.97
N SER A 84 -2.57 -4.55 6.56
CA SER A 84 -1.28 -5.05 7.03
C SER A 84 -1.01 -4.64 8.48
N GLY A 85 0.07 -5.19 9.04
CA GLY A 85 0.75 -4.58 10.18
C GLY A 85 1.37 -3.22 9.81
N ASP A 86 2.07 -2.63 10.78
CA ASP A 86 2.85 -1.41 10.56
C ASP A 86 4.01 -1.70 9.59
N ILE A 87 4.09 -0.92 8.52
CA ILE A 87 5.11 -1.05 7.46
C ILE A 87 6.09 0.13 7.44
N SER A 88 6.07 1.02 8.44
CA SER A 88 6.89 2.24 8.44
C SER A 88 8.38 1.99 8.22
N SER A 89 8.93 0.89 8.75
CA SER A 89 10.35 0.56 8.57
C SER A 89 10.71 0.13 7.14
N GLY A 90 9.74 -0.34 6.36
CA GLY A 90 9.92 -0.73 4.96
C GLY A 90 9.62 0.38 3.96
N MET A 91 9.03 1.50 4.40
CA MET A 91 8.63 2.59 3.52
C MET A 91 9.84 3.43 3.05
N PRO A 92 9.83 3.93 1.81
CA PRO A 92 10.85 4.86 1.36
C PRO A 92 10.97 6.09 2.25
N THR A 93 12.19 6.50 2.55
CA THR A 93 12.45 7.69 3.37
C THR A 93 12.04 8.98 2.67
N ALA A 94 11.69 10.00 3.44
CA ALA A 94 11.42 11.35 2.94
C ALA A 94 12.59 11.89 2.13
N GLN A 95 12.29 12.44 0.95
CA GLN A 95 13.25 13.13 0.09
C GLN A 95 12.79 14.56 -0.12
N SER A 96 13.69 15.53 0.05
CA SER A 96 13.35 16.97 0.05
C SER A 96 12.95 17.51 -1.33
N THR A 97 13.02 16.70 -2.40
CA THR A 97 12.81 17.12 -3.78
C THR A 97 11.70 16.31 -4.45
N LEU A 98 10.86 17.01 -5.24
CA LEU A 98 9.76 16.42 -6.02
C LEU A 98 10.22 15.31 -6.97
N SER A 99 11.40 15.47 -7.56
CA SER A 99 12.02 14.53 -8.49
C SER A 99 12.49 13.22 -7.87
N SER A 100 12.51 13.11 -6.54
CA SER A 100 12.99 11.92 -5.82
C SER A 100 11.87 11.01 -5.31
N GLY A 101 10.61 11.31 -5.66
CA GLY A 101 9.48 10.48 -5.27
C GLY A 101 9.60 9.07 -5.83
N GLN A 102 9.26 8.09 -4.98
CA GLN A 102 9.28 6.69 -5.35
C GLN A 102 7.90 6.29 -5.86
N THR A 103 7.86 5.52 -6.93
CA THR A 103 6.62 5.01 -7.47
C THR A 103 6.22 3.75 -6.72
N MET A 104 5.02 3.73 -6.17
CA MET A 104 4.44 2.59 -5.49
C MET A 104 3.41 1.90 -6.38
N ASP A 105 3.31 0.57 -6.28
CA ASP A 105 2.27 -0.20 -6.97
C ASP A 105 1.74 -1.33 -6.07
N THR A 106 0.56 -1.84 -6.42
CA THR A 106 0.01 -3.06 -5.82
C THR A 106 0.36 -4.25 -6.72
N GLN A 107 0.77 -5.34 -6.08
CA GLN A 107 0.84 -6.65 -6.74
C GLN A 107 -0.14 -7.62 -6.10
N ILE A 108 -0.66 -8.54 -6.89
CA ILE A 108 -1.53 -9.62 -6.41
C ILE A 108 -1.08 -10.95 -6.99
N ARG A 109 -1.37 -12.02 -6.27
CA ARG A 109 -1.24 -13.40 -6.75
C ARG A 109 -2.27 -14.29 -6.08
N ASN A 110 -2.31 -15.56 -6.48
CA ASN A 110 -2.97 -16.61 -5.72
C ASN A 110 -1.95 -17.63 -5.15
N SER A 111 -2.46 -18.54 -4.32
CA SER A 111 -1.78 -19.74 -3.83
C SER A 111 -1.64 -20.85 -4.89
N ALA A 112 -2.49 -20.83 -5.92
CA ALA A 112 -2.60 -21.86 -6.95
C ALA A 112 -3.20 -21.25 -8.24
N THR A 113 -3.90 -22.04 -9.05
CA THR A 113 -4.60 -21.58 -10.27
C THR A 113 -5.96 -20.89 -9.99
N ASN A 114 -6.20 -20.47 -8.75
CA ASN A 114 -7.43 -19.79 -8.36
C ASN A 114 -7.33 -18.30 -8.67
N THR A 115 -8.47 -17.61 -8.79
CA THR A 115 -8.49 -16.17 -9.11
C THR A 115 -8.55 -15.32 -7.85
N THR A 116 -7.52 -14.51 -7.60
CA THR A 116 -7.56 -13.38 -6.67
C THR A 116 -8.17 -12.17 -7.37
N SER A 117 -9.03 -11.42 -6.69
CA SER A 117 -9.60 -10.17 -7.20
C SER A 117 -9.45 -9.06 -6.17
N VAL A 118 -8.93 -7.90 -6.59
CA VAL A 118 -8.82 -6.69 -5.77
C VAL A 118 -9.67 -5.61 -6.39
N ALA A 119 -10.65 -5.10 -5.64
CA ALA A 119 -11.50 -3.99 -6.06
C ALA A 119 -10.91 -2.62 -5.66
N ASN A 120 -10.12 -2.61 -4.59
CA ASN A 120 -9.54 -1.40 -4.03
C ASN A 120 -8.23 -1.68 -3.30
N SER A 121 -7.22 -0.81 -3.39
CA SER A 121 -6.08 -0.83 -2.46
C SER A 121 -5.60 0.58 -2.12
N GLN A 122 -5.09 0.78 -0.91
CA GLN A 122 -4.58 2.07 -0.46
C GLN A 122 -3.46 1.97 0.56
N GLN A 123 -2.54 2.95 0.52
CA GLN A 123 -1.63 3.24 1.63
C GLN A 123 -2.33 4.18 2.62
N ILE A 124 -2.34 3.77 3.89
CA ILE A 124 -2.91 4.54 5.00
C ILE A 124 -1.76 5.14 5.81
N GLN A 125 -1.83 6.44 6.05
CA GLN A 125 -0.94 7.17 6.94
C GLN A 125 -1.71 7.48 8.23
N ARG A 126 -1.19 7.06 9.38
CA ARG A 126 -1.75 7.38 10.69
C ARG A 126 -0.75 8.20 11.50
N LEU A 127 -1.19 9.34 12.02
CA LEU A 127 -0.41 10.17 12.94
C LEU A 127 -0.22 9.45 14.29
N LEU A 128 1.02 9.39 14.80
CA LEU A 128 1.29 8.60 16.01
C LEU A 128 0.92 9.30 17.32
N GLN A 129 1.10 10.62 17.48
CA GLN A 129 0.53 11.40 18.61
C GLN A 129 0.77 12.90 18.40
N THR A 130 -0.21 13.72 18.75
CA THR A 130 -0.10 15.19 18.79
C THR A 130 0.73 15.62 20.00
N HIS A 131 1.94 16.12 19.78
CA HIS A 131 2.55 17.00 20.77
C HIS A 131 1.95 18.39 20.51
N GLY A 132 0.95 18.77 21.31
CA GLY A 132 0.36 20.11 21.36
C GLY A 132 0.07 20.74 19.99
N LEU A 133 -1.10 20.45 19.42
CA LEU A 133 -1.63 21.26 18.32
C LEU A 133 -1.96 22.65 18.86
N SER A 134 -0.98 23.56 18.83
CA SER A 134 -1.26 24.98 18.97
C SER A 134 -1.67 25.49 17.60
N PHE A 135 -2.98 25.68 17.42
CA PHE A 135 -3.48 26.50 16.33
C PHE A 135 -2.94 27.93 16.55
N ARG A 136 -2.20 28.47 15.58
CA ARG A 136 -1.95 29.90 15.46
C ARG A 136 -2.78 30.43 14.31
#